data_AF-A0A0M2LZB9-F1
#
_entry.id   AF-A0A0M2LZB9-F1
#
_cell.length_a   1.000
_cell.length_b   1.000
_cell.length_c   1.000
_cell.angle_alpha   90.00
_cell.angle_beta   90.00
_cell.angle_gamma   90.00
#
_symmetry.space_group_name_H-M   'P 1'
#
loop_
_entity.id
_entity.type
_entity.pdbx_description
1 polymer ?
#
loop_
_entity_poly.entity_id
_entity_poly.type
_entity_poly.pdbx_seq_one_letter_code
_entity_poly.pdbx_strand_id
1 'polypeptide(L)'
;MAAPESHRRPPRSATRTAALLGGIALALAASLTACFPLQFPPKPAPSTSAAPESSRPSESKPSPNDSESDDSQDDDERVFGPEDPEIDGSGPVAPRLEALGDRYRQMHDDGSLWKKIPQTKENEGAYLAFQIILTDMRSATRFGVDDATQTQYAKRAKHAETLLLAQKPLGTSVKYTLKDGRTFRYDGDTGEVGLD
;
A
#
# COMPACT_ATOMS: atom_id res chain seq x y z
N MET A 1 22.34 -50.43 45.81
CA MET A 1 22.42 -51.77 45.21
C MET A 1 21.11 -52.01 44.45
N ALA A 2 21.23 -52.48 43.20
CA ALA A 2 20.18 -52.83 42.23
C ALA A 2 19.33 -51.69 41.61
N ALA A 3 19.65 -51.39 40.35
CA ALA A 3 18.74 -50.93 39.29
C ALA A 3 18.52 -52.12 38.32
N PRO A 4 17.86 -52.00 37.16
CA PRO A 4 16.64 -51.28 36.75
C PRO A 4 15.61 -52.24 36.11
N GLU A 5 14.33 -51.87 35.99
CA GLU A 5 13.39 -52.62 35.12
C GLU A 5 12.90 -51.77 33.95
N SER A 6 13.42 -52.13 32.78
CA SER A 6 13.13 -51.56 31.47
C SER A 6 12.12 -52.44 30.74
N HIS A 7 10.88 -51.99 30.59
CA HIS A 7 9.91 -52.66 29.73
C HIS A 7 9.75 -51.93 28.38
N ARG A 8 10.55 -52.43 27.43
CA ARG A 8 10.22 -52.79 26.03
C ARG A 8 9.09 -51.99 25.31
N ARG A 9 9.50 -51.18 24.33
CA ARG A 9 8.79 -50.91 23.03
C ARG A 9 8.72 -52.23 22.21
N PRO A 10 7.87 -52.45 21.16
CA PRO A 10 7.61 -51.59 19.97
C PRO A 10 6.17 -51.79 19.35
N PRO A 11 5.79 -51.41 18.10
CA PRO A 11 6.55 -50.81 17.00
C PRO A 11 5.97 -49.57 16.32
N ARG A 12 6.86 -48.98 15.50
CA ARG A 12 6.58 -48.02 14.43
C ARG A 12 5.64 -48.64 13.39
N SER A 13 4.57 -47.94 13.05
CA SER A 13 3.87 -48.13 11.78
C SER A 13 4.14 -46.92 10.89
N ALA A 14 5.13 -47.08 10.01
CA ALA A 14 5.26 -46.30 8.81
C ALA A 14 4.36 -46.95 7.76
N THR A 15 3.32 -46.24 7.32
CA THR A 15 2.58 -46.64 6.11
C THR A 15 2.75 -45.54 5.09
N ARG A 16 3.65 -45.81 4.13
CA ARG A 16 3.70 -45.15 2.83
C ARG A 16 2.54 -45.71 1.99
N THR A 17 1.73 -44.82 1.44
CA THR A 17 0.85 -45.03 0.27
C THR A 17 0.90 -43.70 -0.48
N ALA A 18 1.71 -43.50 -1.52
CA ALA A 18 1.71 -44.10 -2.86
C ALA A 18 0.42 -43.82 -3.67
N ALA A 19 0.53 -42.76 -4.49
CA ALA A 19 0.03 -42.56 -5.86
C ALA A 19 -1.42 -42.93 -6.26
N LEU A 20 -2.13 -41.92 -6.79
CA LEU A 20 -3.02 -42.00 -7.97
C LEU A 20 -3.18 -40.56 -8.50
N LEU A 21 -2.54 -40.18 -9.62
CA LEU A 21 -3.04 -40.27 -11.01
C LEU A 21 -4.42 -39.62 -11.23
N GLY A 22 -4.42 -38.50 -11.95
CA GLY A 22 -5.60 -37.79 -12.46
C GLY A 22 -5.29 -36.29 -12.50
N GLY A 23 -4.84 -35.67 -13.59
CA GLY A 23 -5.16 -35.93 -14.99
C GLY A 23 -6.36 -35.10 -15.42
N ILE A 24 -6.24 -33.78 -15.46
CA ILE A 24 -7.07 -32.92 -16.33
C ILE A 24 -6.17 -31.83 -16.91
N ALA A 25 -5.55 -32.17 -18.05
CA ALA A 25 -5.15 -31.18 -19.02
C ALA A 25 -6.43 -30.79 -19.79
N LEU A 26 -6.96 -29.60 -19.56
CA LEU A 26 -7.94 -29.00 -20.46
C LEU A 26 -7.21 -27.96 -21.31
N ALA A 27 -6.60 -28.44 -22.39
CA ALA A 27 -6.23 -27.61 -23.52
C ALA A 27 -7.50 -27.31 -24.32
N LEU A 28 -7.89 -26.04 -24.39
CA LEU A 28 -8.77 -25.53 -25.44
C LEU A 28 -7.99 -24.47 -26.20
N ALA A 29 -7.49 -24.89 -27.36
CA ALA A 29 -7.02 -24.04 -28.43
C ALA A 29 -8.22 -23.45 -29.18
N ALA A 30 -8.15 -22.18 -29.59
CA ALA A 30 -8.30 -21.77 -30.99
C ALA A 30 -8.33 -20.25 -31.13
N SER A 31 -7.45 -19.79 -32.00
CA SER A 31 -7.23 -18.44 -32.50
C SER A 31 -8.45 -17.82 -33.20
N LEU A 32 -8.55 -16.49 -33.16
CA LEU A 32 -9.08 -15.70 -34.27
C LEU A 32 -8.24 -14.43 -34.43
N THR A 33 -7.31 -14.51 -35.38
CA THR A 33 -6.59 -13.41 -36.00
C THR A 33 -7.56 -12.63 -36.88
N ALA A 34 -7.69 -11.32 -36.67
CA ALA A 34 -8.24 -10.40 -37.65
C ALA A 34 -7.19 -9.33 -37.97
N CYS A 35 -6.43 -9.58 -39.04
CA CYS A 35 -5.65 -8.57 -39.74
C CYS A 35 -6.61 -7.55 -40.38
N PHE A 36 -6.45 -6.28 -40.08
CA PHE A 36 -6.91 -5.19 -40.93
C PHE A 36 -5.72 -4.33 -41.35
N PRO A 37 -5.22 -4.48 -42.59
CA PRO A 37 -4.43 -3.46 -43.24
C PRO A 37 -5.27 -2.83 -44.36
N LEU A 38 -5.57 -1.54 -44.24
CA LEU A 38 -5.95 -0.72 -45.40
C LEU A 38 -5.19 0.60 -45.35
N GLN A 39 -4.06 0.54 -46.05
CA GLN A 39 -3.25 1.64 -46.56
C GLN A 39 -3.96 2.30 -47.75
N PHE A 40 -3.76 3.61 -47.95
CA PHE A 40 -3.62 4.38 -49.22
C PHE A 40 -3.86 5.89 -48.92
N PRO A 41 -3.38 6.86 -49.74
CA PRO A 41 -2.00 7.33 -49.96
C PRO A 41 -1.86 8.88 -49.74
N PRO A 42 -0.67 9.50 -49.96
CA PRO A 42 -0.36 10.90 -49.58
C PRO A 42 -0.46 11.91 -50.76
N LYS A 43 -0.61 13.23 -50.50
CA LYS A 43 -0.05 14.35 -51.32
C LYS A 43 -0.33 15.76 -50.72
N PRO A 44 0.33 16.86 -51.18
CA PRO A 44 1.09 17.77 -50.31
C PRO A 44 0.65 19.26 -50.37
N ALA A 45 1.34 20.06 -49.53
CA ALA A 45 1.55 21.52 -49.34
C ALA A 45 1.32 22.51 -50.53
N PRO A 46 1.58 23.84 -50.40
CA PRO A 46 1.81 24.75 -49.26
C PRO A 46 0.92 26.03 -49.31
N SER A 47 0.97 26.92 -48.32
CA SER A 47 1.07 28.39 -48.54
C SER A 47 1.16 29.18 -47.23
N THR A 48 2.29 29.87 -47.11
CA THR A 48 2.53 31.15 -46.43
C THR A 48 1.34 32.11 -46.53
N SER A 49 0.99 32.83 -45.46
CA SER A 49 0.91 34.32 -45.47
C SER A 49 0.23 34.88 -44.21
N ALA A 50 0.88 35.92 -43.68
CA ALA A 50 0.32 37.07 -42.96
C ALA A 50 -0.22 36.91 -41.53
N ALA A 51 0.59 37.39 -40.58
CA ALA A 51 0.09 38.26 -39.51
C ALA A 51 -0.52 39.54 -40.13
N PRO A 52 -1.56 40.12 -39.51
CA PRO A 52 -1.27 41.28 -38.66
C PRO A 52 -2.06 41.33 -37.34
N GLU A 53 -1.53 42.18 -36.47
CA GLU A 53 -2.04 42.64 -35.18
C GLU A 53 -3.53 43.04 -35.18
N SER A 54 -4.24 42.76 -34.08
CA SER A 54 -5.06 43.80 -33.42
C SER A 54 -5.57 43.40 -32.03
N SER A 55 -5.05 44.11 -31.03
CA SER A 55 -5.80 44.85 -29.99
C SER A 55 -6.64 44.13 -28.90
N ARG A 56 -6.19 44.43 -27.65
CA ARG A 56 -6.92 44.61 -26.35
C ARG A 56 -7.28 43.38 -25.51
N PRO A 57 -7.53 43.52 -24.19
CA PRO A 57 -7.38 44.67 -23.27
C PRO A 57 -6.66 44.38 -21.92
N SER A 58 -6.26 45.47 -21.26
CA SER A 58 -6.19 45.71 -19.81
C SER A 58 -5.88 44.53 -18.86
N GLU A 59 -4.66 44.54 -18.35
CA GLU A 59 -4.26 43.83 -17.14
C GLU A 59 -4.91 44.52 -15.92
N SER A 60 -6.11 44.06 -15.56
CA SER A 60 -6.70 44.36 -14.27
C SER A 60 -5.95 43.59 -13.19
N LYS A 61 -5.51 44.31 -12.16
CA LYS A 61 -5.02 43.79 -10.87
C LYS A 61 -5.79 42.54 -10.44
N PRO A 62 -5.13 41.47 -9.97
CA PRO A 62 -5.81 40.51 -9.12
C PRO A 62 -6.12 41.19 -7.77
N SER A 63 -7.41 41.44 -7.53
CA SER A 63 -7.93 41.60 -6.16
C SER A 63 -7.61 40.33 -5.35
N PRO A 64 -7.34 40.47 -4.04
CA PRO A 64 -7.20 39.32 -3.16
C PRO A 64 -8.55 38.61 -3.12
N ASN A 65 -8.59 37.40 -3.67
CA ASN A 65 -9.78 36.56 -3.56
C ASN A 65 -9.86 36.08 -2.12
N ASP A 66 -11.02 36.34 -1.52
CA ASP A 66 -11.44 35.96 -0.18
C ASP A 66 -11.01 34.52 0.15
N SER A 67 -10.14 34.42 1.15
CA SER A 67 -9.92 33.17 1.88
C SER A 67 -11.10 32.96 2.82
N GLU A 68 -12.21 32.49 2.26
CA GLU A 68 -13.24 31.79 3.01
C GLU A 68 -13.24 30.33 2.53
N SER A 69 -12.46 29.53 3.23
CA SER A 69 -12.75 28.11 3.43
C SER A 69 -12.68 27.90 4.93
N ASP A 70 -13.66 28.50 5.59
CA ASP A 70 -14.11 28.13 6.92
C ASP A 70 -14.81 26.77 6.79
N ASP A 71 -14.02 25.70 6.73
CA ASP A 71 -14.46 24.35 7.11
C ASP A 71 -13.97 24.13 8.55
N SER A 72 -14.50 24.96 9.45
CA SER A 72 -14.49 24.67 10.88
C SER A 72 -15.39 23.46 11.08
N GLN A 73 -14.85 22.26 10.87
CA GLN A 73 -15.43 21.07 11.48
C GLN A 73 -15.27 21.25 12.98
N ASP A 74 -16.41 21.32 13.66
CA ASP A 74 -16.57 21.31 15.09
C ASP A 74 -15.64 20.27 15.74
N ASP A 75 -14.45 20.73 16.17
CA ASP A 75 -13.61 20.07 17.16
C ASP A 75 -14.26 20.27 18.53
N ASP A 76 -15.46 19.69 18.69
CA ASP A 76 -16.02 19.46 20.02
C ASP A 76 -15.15 18.40 20.72
N GLU A 77 -14.15 18.90 21.45
CA GLU A 77 -13.38 18.25 22.51
C GLU A 77 -12.97 16.80 22.23
N ARG A 78 -11.99 16.57 21.34
CA ARG A 78 -11.30 15.26 21.27
C ARG A 78 -10.44 15.05 22.52
N VAL A 79 -11.05 14.57 23.59
CA VAL A 79 -10.35 14.16 24.81
C VAL A 79 -9.65 12.83 24.56
N PHE A 80 -8.39 12.93 24.17
CA PHE A 80 -7.50 11.78 24.11
C PHE A 80 -7.16 11.33 25.52
N GLY A 81 -7.69 10.17 25.91
CA GLY A 81 -7.31 9.54 27.18
C GLY A 81 -5.86 9.07 27.15
N PRO A 82 -5.33 8.52 28.26
CA PRO A 82 -4.11 7.70 28.23
C PRO A 82 -4.20 6.47 27.27
N GLU A 83 -5.35 6.33 26.60
CA GLU A 83 -5.76 5.40 25.53
C GLU A 83 -5.88 6.09 24.14
N ASP A 84 -5.12 7.17 23.90
CA ASP A 84 -4.83 7.76 22.57
C ASP A 84 -4.42 6.65 21.56
N PRO A 85 -4.59 6.75 20.21
CA PRO A 85 -4.60 5.61 19.29
C PRO A 85 -3.20 5.03 19.08
N GLU A 86 -2.70 4.37 20.10
CA GLU A 86 -2.07 3.10 19.91
C GLU A 86 -3.02 2.28 19.05
N ILE A 87 -2.45 1.70 17.99
CA ILE A 87 -3.17 0.76 17.15
C ILE A 87 -3.76 -0.40 17.97
N ASP A 88 -3.29 -0.60 19.21
CA ASP A 88 -3.73 -1.58 20.19
C ASP A 88 -4.90 -1.10 21.10
N GLY A 89 -5.37 0.14 20.97
CA GLY A 89 -6.46 0.72 21.78
C GLY A 89 -7.85 0.10 21.55
N SER A 90 -8.86 0.63 22.23
CA SER A 90 -10.26 0.19 22.09
C SER A 90 -11.00 0.96 20.97
N GLY A 91 -12.16 0.45 20.54
CA GLY A 91 -13.02 1.10 19.53
C GLY A 91 -12.70 0.72 18.06
N PRO A 92 -13.34 1.40 17.09
CA PRO A 92 -13.20 1.07 15.67
C PRO A 92 -11.74 1.14 15.19
N VAL A 93 -11.32 0.15 14.39
CA VAL A 93 -9.92 0.10 13.92
C VAL A 93 -9.59 1.17 12.87
N ALA A 94 -10.57 1.63 12.09
CA ALA A 94 -10.39 2.60 11.01
C ALA A 94 -9.75 3.93 11.47
N PRO A 95 -10.31 4.65 12.47
CA PRO A 95 -9.71 5.90 12.97
C PRO A 95 -8.33 5.67 13.62
N ARG A 96 -8.08 4.49 14.19
CA ARG A 96 -6.78 4.14 14.78
C ARG A 96 -5.72 3.92 13.70
N LEU A 97 -6.07 3.25 12.60
CA LEU A 97 -5.19 3.09 11.43
C LEU A 97 -4.84 4.44 10.80
N GLU A 98 -5.83 5.34 10.71
CA GLU A 98 -5.63 6.70 10.23
C GLU A 98 -4.67 7.49 11.12
N ALA A 99 -4.94 7.54 12.43
CA ALA A 99 -4.07 8.24 13.37
C ALA A 99 -2.65 7.69 13.41
N LEU A 100 -2.47 6.36 13.28
CA LEU A 100 -1.14 5.76 13.13
C LEU A 100 -0.45 6.26 11.85
N GLY A 101 -1.16 6.29 10.72
CA GLY A 101 -0.64 6.81 9.46
C GLY A 101 -0.27 8.29 9.54
N ASP A 102 -1.12 9.12 10.18
CA ASP A 102 -0.87 10.54 10.42
C ASP A 102 0.37 10.76 11.29
N ARG A 103 0.51 10.02 12.39
CA ARG A 103 1.69 10.09 13.25
C ARG A 103 2.97 9.82 12.46
N TYR A 104 2.96 8.81 11.60
CA TYR A 104 4.13 8.48 10.78
C TYR A 104 4.38 9.47 9.64
N ARG A 105 3.33 10.08 9.07
CA ARG A 105 3.48 11.21 8.13
C ARG A 105 4.15 12.39 8.81
N GLN A 106 3.65 12.79 9.98
CA GLN A 106 4.22 13.88 10.75
C GLN A 106 5.69 13.62 11.10
N MET A 107 6.02 12.41 11.59
CA MET A 107 7.40 12.05 11.90
C MET A 107 8.31 12.02 10.67
N HIS A 108 7.78 11.66 9.51
CA HIS A 108 8.51 11.72 8.25
C HIS A 108 8.79 13.18 7.85
N ASP A 109 7.77 14.03 7.91
CA ASP A 109 7.83 15.41 7.45
C ASP A 109 8.68 16.32 8.35
N ASP A 110 8.67 16.08 9.67
CA ASP A 110 9.53 16.77 10.64
C ASP A 110 10.92 16.12 10.81
N GLY A 111 11.17 15.01 10.09
CA GLY A 111 12.41 14.25 10.12
C GLY A 111 12.69 13.48 11.41
N SER A 112 11.77 13.45 12.38
CA SER A 112 11.92 12.70 13.63
C SER A 112 11.90 11.18 13.43
N LEU A 113 11.28 10.67 12.37
CA LEU A 113 11.39 9.27 11.96
C LEU A 113 12.84 8.91 11.65
N TRP A 114 13.53 9.78 10.92
CA TRP A 114 14.92 9.56 10.48
C TRP A 114 15.96 9.76 11.59
N LYS A 115 15.53 10.32 12.74
CA LYS A 115 16.30 10.29 13.98
C LYS A 115 16.19 8.94 14.69
N LYS A 116 15.14 8.15 14.42
CA LYS A 116 14.91 6.82 15.01
C LYS A 116 15.50 5.69 14.17
N ILE A 117 15.39 5.77 12.85
CA ILE A 117 15.96 4.81 11.89
C ILE A 117 16.77 5.56 10.83
N PRO A 118 17.85 4.99 10.28
CA PRO A 118 18.66 5.67 9.27
C PRO A 118 17.85 5.90 7.99
N GLN A 119 18.01 7.07 7.38
CA GLN A 119 17.38 7.40 6.10
C GLN A 119 18.15 6.73 4.95
N THR A 120 17.74 5.52 4.59
CA THR A 120 18.22 4.79 3.41
C THR A 120 17.08 4.61 2.41
N LYS A 121 17.41 4.26 1.16
CA LYS A 121 16.41 3.95 0.13
C LYS A 121 15.44 2.86 0.58
N GLU A 122 15.94 1.84 1.27
CA GLU A 122 15.18 0.71 1.76
C GLU A 122 14.21 1.16 2.86
N ASN A 123 14.66 1.99 3.81
CA ASN A 123 13.82 2.49 4.89
C ASN A 123 12.79 3.51 4.40
N GLU A 124 13.11 4.34 3.41
CA GLU A 124 12.14 5.21 2.74
C GLU A 124 11.08 4.39 1.99
N GLY A 125 11.50 3.35 1.25
CA GLY A 125 10.56 2.45 0.58
C GLY A 125 9.69 1.67 1.57
N ALA A 126 10.25 1.20 2.68
CA ALA A 126 9.49 0.55 3.75
C ALA A 126 8.48 1.52 4.39
N TYR A 127 8.86 2.78 4.63
CA TYR A 127 7.92 3.79 5.11
C TYR A 127 6.76 4.00 4.13
N LEU A 128 7.04 4.16 2.84
CA LEU A 128 6.00 4.33 1.82
C LEU A 128 5.08 3.10 1.73
N ALA A 129 5.65 1.88 1.75
CA ALA A 129 4.90 0.64 1.77
C ALA A 129 4.02 0.52 3.02
N PHE A 130 4.54 0.88 4.19
CA PHE A 130 3.79 0.93 5.45
C PHE A 130 2.56 1.83 5.33
N GLN A 131 2.70 3.05 4.79
CA GLN A 131 1.58 3.96 4.59
C GLN A 131 0.50 3.40 3.65
N ILE A 132 0.92 2.72 2.58
CA ILE A 132 -0.01 2.06 1.65
C ILE A 132 -0.73 0.89 2.34
N ILE A 133 -0.02 0.07 3.13
CA ILE A 133 -0.60 -1.04 3.89
C ILE A 133 -1.67 -0.53 4.88
N LEU A 134 -1.39 0.55 5.61
CA LEU A 134 -2.36 1.16 6.52
C LEU A 134 -3.60 1.68 5.76
N THR A 135 -3.37 2.32 4.61
CA THR A 135 -4.44 2.85 3.77
C THR A 135 -5.33 1.75 3.21
N ASP A 136 -4.74 0.62 2.78
CA ASP A 136 -5.46 -0.55 2.30
C ASP A 136 -6.35 -1.16 3.39
N MET A 137 -5.78 -1.41 4.57
CA MET A 137 -6.55 -1.92 5.71
C MET A 137 -7.67 -0.96 6.13
N ARG A 138 -7.40 0.35 6.18
CA ARG A 138 -8.42 1.36 6.49
C ARG A 138 -9.54 1.33 5.44
N SER A 139 -9.19 1.30 4.16
CA SER A 139 -10.16 1.27 3.07
C SER A 139 -11.04 0.02 3.12
N ALA A 140 -10.48 -1.13 3.50
CA ALA A 140 -11.21 -2.38 3.68
C ALA A 140 -12.27 -2.33 4.80
N THR A 141 -12.16 -1.38 5.73
CA THR A 141 -13.15 -1.21 6.82
C THR A 141 -14.34 -0.32 6.45
N ARG A 142 -14.33 0.30 5.26
CA ARG A 142 -15.31 1.31 4.87
C ARG A 142 -16.77 0.82 4.87
N PHE A 143 -17.00 -0.46 4.62
CA PHE A 143 -18.34 -1.05 4.59
C PHE A 143 -18.69 -1.85 5.86
N GLY A 144 -17.90 -1.67 6.93
CA GLY A 144 -18.01 -2.44 8.16
C GLY A 144 -17.30 -3.80 8.05
N VAL A 145 -16.68 -4.22 9.16
CA VAL A 145 -16.01 -5.51 9.32
C VAL A 145 -16.30 -6.04 10.72
N ASP A 146 -16.27 -7.36 10.90
CA ASP A 146 -16.44 -7.97 12.23
C ASP A 146 -15.27 -7.68 13.18
N ASP A 147 -15.49 -7.87 14.48
CA ASP A 147 -14.52 -7.57 15.54
C ASP A 147 -13.22 -8.40 15.40
N ALA A 148 -13.32 -9.62 14.87
CA ALA A 148 -12.16 -10.48 14.64
C ALA A 148 -11.24 -9.88 13.56
N THR A 149 -11.83 -9.38 12.48
CA THR A 149 -11.15 -8.70 11.38
C THR A 149 -10.56 -7.37 11.86
N GLN A 150 -11.30 -6.61 12.67
CA GLN A 150 -10.77 -5.37 13.27
C GLN A 150 -9.53 -5.65 14.13
N THR A 151 -9.60 -6.68 14.97
CA THR A 151 -8.47 -7.13 15.79
C THR A 151 -7.29 -7.58 14.94
N GLN A 152 -7.55 -8.27 13.83
CA GLN A 152 -6.50 -8.72 12.92
C GLN A 152 -5.80 -7.53 12.24
N TYR A 153 -6.55 -6.52 11.79
CA TYR A 153 -5.96 -5.31 11.20
C TYR A 153 -5.11 -4.53 12.20
N ALA A 154 -5.57 -4.38 13.45
CA ALA A 154 -4.78 -3.78 14.51
C ALA A 154 -3.44 -4.51 14.70
N LYS A 155 -3.47 -5.84 14.84
CA LYS A 155 -2.26 -6.68 14.96
C LYS A 155 -1.33 -6.56 13.76
N ARG A 156 -1.88 -6.56 12.54
CA ARG A 156 -1.09 -6.44 11.30
C ARG A 156 -0.40 -5.08 11.22
N ALA A 157 -1.11 -3.99 11.53
CA ALA A 157 -0.54 -2.66 11.57
C ALA A 157 0.55 -2.52 12.65
N LYS A 158 0.32 -3.07 13.86
CA LYS A 158 1.33 -3.10 14.93
C LYS A 158 2.58 -3.89 14.53
N HIS A 159 2.37 -5.02 13.87
CA HIS A 159 3.46 -5.86 13.40
C HIS A 159 4.30 -5.13 12.33
N ALA A 160 3.64 -4.51 11.34
CA ALA A 160 4.32 -3.72 10.32
C ALA A 160 5.08 -2.52 10.93
N GLU A 161 4.49 -1.83 11.91
CA GLU A 161 5.15 -0.76 12.69
C GLU A 161 6.44 -1.27 13.35
N THR A 162 6.35 -2.43 14.01
CA THR A 162 7.48 -3.07 14.68
C THR A 162 8.59 -3.42 13.68
N LEU A 163 8.24 -3.95 12.52
CA LEU A 163 9.21 -4.32 11.49
C LEU A 163 9.88 -3.09 10.86
N LEU A 164 9.11 -2.03 10.58
CA LEU A 164 9.63 -0.75 10.08
C LEU A 164 10.68 -0.17 11.03
N LEU A 165 10.36 -0.07 12.32
CA LEU A 165 11.29 0.47 13.32
C LEU A 165 12.50 -0.45 13.56
N ALA A 166 12.32 -1.76 13.38
CA ALA A 166 13.41 -2.74 13.45
C ALA A 166 14.25 -2.82 12.17
N GLN A 167 13.93 -2.02 11.13
CA GLN A 167 14.60 -2.03 9.83
C GLN A 167 14.57 -3.42 9.17
N LYS A 168 13.44 -4.10 9.29
CA LYS A 168 13.18 -5.42 8.70
C LYS A 168 12.15 -5.32 7.58
N PRO A 169 12.16 -6.25 6.60
CA PRO A 169 11.09 -6.36 5.62
C PRO A 169 9.72 -6.44 6.29
N LEU A 170 8.72 -5.74 5.76
CA LEU A 170 7.41 -5.58 6.42
C LEU A 170 6.55 -6.86 6.43
N GLY A 171 6.95 -7.92 5.74
CA GLY A 171 6.17 -9.15 5.59
C GLY A 171 4.91 -8.97 4.74
N THR A 172 4.79 -7.85 4.02
CA THR A 172 3.68 -7.58 3.09
C THR A 172 4.22 -6.80 1.89
N SER A 173 4.10 -7.39 0.70
CA SER A 173 4.52 -6.76 -0.55
C SER A 173 3.49 -5.73 -1.01
N VAL A 174 3.97 -4.65 -1.61
CA VAL A 174 3.15 -3.56 -2.13
C VAL A 174 3.47 -3.32 -3.59
N LYS A 175 2.44 -3.11 -4.39
CA LYS A 175 2.55 -2.64 -5.77
C LYS A 175 1.55 -1.50 -5.97
N TYR A 176 2.03 -0.33 -6.36
CA TYR A 176 1.20 0.85 -6.56
C TYR A 176 1.60 1.59 -7.83
N THR A 177 0.65 1.81 -8.73
CA THR A 177 0.87 2.58 -9.95
C THR A 177 0.60 4.06 -9.70
N LEU A 178 1.61 4.89 -9.91
CA LEU A 178 1.55 6.34 -9.79
C LEU A 178 0.81 6.95 -10.99
N LYS A 179 0.41 8.21 -10.85
CA LYS A 179 -0.35 8.95 -11.87
C LYS A 179 0.40 9.12 -13.21
N ASP A 180 1.73 9.11 -13.18
CA ASP A 180 2.59 9.23 -14.35
C ASP A 180 2.87 7.88 -15.04
N GLY A 181 2.21 6.81 -14.60
CA GLY A 181 2.34 5.46 -15.15
C GLY A 181 3.47 4.63 -14.56
N ARG A 182 4.34 5.22 -13.73
CA ARG A 182 5.37 4.46 -13.01
C ARG A 182 4.77 3.57 -11.94
N THR A 183 5.43 2.50 -11.58
CA THR A 183 5.00 1.57 -10.55
C THR A 183 6.00 1.52 -9.41
N PHE A 184 5.54 1.90 -8.22
CA PHE A 184 6.25 1.63 -6.97
C PHE A 184 6.05 0.16 -6.60
N ARG A 185 7.15 -0.52 -6.28
CA ARG A 185 7.17 -1.91 -5.79
C ARG A 185 7.98 -2.01 -4.52
N TYR A 186 7.42 -2.71 -3.56
CA TYR A 186 8.09 -3.11 -2.32
C TYR A 186 7.90 -4.60 -2.14
N ASP A 187 8.99 -5.34 -1.97
CA ASP A 187 8.94 -6.76 -1.64
C ASP A 187 8.91 -6.93 -0.12
N GLY A 188 7.84 -7.53 0.40
CA GLY A 188 7.62 -7.71 1.82
C GLY A 188 8.55 -8.73 2.48
N ASP A 189 9.13 -9.64 1.71
CA ASP A 189 9.99 -10.71 2.21
C ASP A 189 11.47 -10.28 2.21
N THR A 190 11.89 -9.54 1.18
CA THR A 190 13.29 -9.12 1.01
C THR A 190 13.57 -7.67 1.40
N GLY A 191 12.54 -6.82 1.41
CA GLY A 191 12.69 -5.37 1.61
C GLY A 191 13.18 -4.62 0.37
N GLU A 192 13.25 -5.27 -0.80
CA GLU A 192 13.67 -4.64 -2.04
C GLU A 192 12.67 -3.58 -2.52
N VAL A 193 13.19 -2.45 -3.01
CA VAL A 193 12.41 -1.29 -3.45
C VAL A 193 12.69 -0.98 -4.92
N GLY A 194 11.62 -0.96 -5.72
CA GLY A 194 11.63 -0.64 -7.14
C GLY A 194 10.73 0.53 -7.49
N LEU A 195 11.15 1.31 -8.49
CA LEU A 195 10.32 2.29 -9.17
C LEU A 195 10.56 2.10 -10.67
N ASP A 196 9.61 1.42 -11.32
CA ASP A 196 9.64 1.03 -12.74
C ASP A 196 8.70 1.86 -13.62
#